data_AF-A0A1J3K884-F1
#
_entry.id   AF-A0A1J3K884-F1
#
_cell.length_a   1.000
_cell.length_b   1.000
_cell.length_c   1.000
_cell.angle_alpha   90.00
_cell.angle_beta   90.00
_cell.angle_gamma   90.00
#
_symmetry.space_group_name_H-M   'P 1'
#
loop_
_entity.id
_entity.type
_entity.pdbx_description
1 polymer ?
#
loop_
_entity_poly.entity_id
_entity_poly.type
_entity_poly.pdbx_seq_one_letter_code
_entity_poly.pdbx_strand_id
1 'polypeptide(L)'
;MYLKGRKYFLYVHSYLHYGLLAARAEILKVSEDSSNPCIVTGFDGTYKYGGKEFKAAAFPSGASLDECRRVAVNALKVNDSLCTHMKCTFG
;
A
#
# COMPACT_ATOMS: atom_id res chain seq x y z
N MET A 1 -30.56 -0.66 0.84
CA MET A 1 -30.69 0.72 0.33
C MET A 1 -31.81 0.77 -0.69
N TYR A 2 -32.70 1.77 -0.68
CA TYR A 2 -33.72 1.93 -1.72
C TYR A 2 -33.39 3.13 -2.61
N LEU A 3 -33.34 2.93 -3.91
CA LEU A 3 -33.17 4.01 -4.90
C LEU A 3 -34.29 3.89 -5.93
N LYS A 4 -35.07 4.98 -6.09
CA LYS A 4 -36.25 5.04 -6.97
C LYS A 4 -37.20 3.84 -6.78
N GLY A 5 -37.51 3.50 -5.54
CA GLY A 5 -38.42 2.40 -5.19
C GLY A 5 -37.84 0.99 -5.32
N ARG A 6 -36.59 0.81 -5.79
CA ARG A 6 -35.94 -0.50 -5.91
C ARG A 6 -35.00 -0.77 -4.74
N LYS A 7 -35.05 -1.99 -4.20
CA LYS A 7 -34.15 -2.45 -3.13
C LYS A 7 -32.80 -2.90 -3.71
N TYR A 8 -31.72 -2.34 -3.17
CA TYR A 8 -30.34 -2.71 -3.45
C TYR A 8 -29.68 -3.29 -2.20
N PHE A 9 -28.92 -4.37 -2.42
CA PHE A 9 -28.01 -4.98 -1.47
C PHE A 9 -26.60 -4.65 -1.95
N LEU A 10 -25.95 -3.68 -1.29
CA LEU A 10 -24.66 -3.16 -1.70
C LEU A 10 -23.60 -3.60 -0.70
N TYR A 11 -22.58 -4.31 -1.19
CA TYR A 11 -21.36 -4.54 -0.42
C TYR A 11 -20.56 -3.24 -0.38
N VAL A 12 -20.10 -2.87 0.82
CA VAL A 12 -19.30 -1.67 1.04
C VAL A 12 -18.13 -2.00 1.95
N HIS A 13 -16.96 -1.48 1.62
CA HIS A 13 -15.76 -1.57 2.45
C HIS A 13 -14.86 -0.37 2.18
N SER A 14 -14.12 0.08 3.19
CA SER A 14 -13.17 1.18 3.07
C SER A 14 -11.84 0.75 3.69
N TYR A 15 -10.79 0.70 2.86
CA TYR A 15 -9.46 0.29 3.26
C TYR A 15 -8.67 1.50 3.76
N LEU A 16 -8.75 1.77 5.06
CA LEU A 16 -7.88 2.77 5.68
C LEU A 16 -6.41 2.39 5.44
N HIS A 17 -5.58 3.39 5.17
CA HIS A 17 -4.16 3.25 4.78
C HIS A 17 -3.87 2.88 3.32
N TYR A 18 -4.89 2.63 2.49
CA TYR A 18 -4.70 2.21 1.09
C TYR A 18 -5.18 3.22 0.04
N GLY A 19 -5.53 4.44 0.44
CA GLY A 19 -5.70 5.56 -0.48
C GLY A 19 -4.34 6.00 -1.08
N LEU A 20 -4.36 6.73 -2.20
CA LEU A 20 -3.16 7.06 -3.00
C LEU A 20 -1.94 7.53 -2.17
N LEU A 21 -2.15 8.48 -1.24
CA LEU A 21 -1.08 9.02 -0.40
C LEU A 21 -0.72 8.09 0.76
N ALA A 22 -1.70 7.41 1.33
CA ALA A 22 -1.50 6.50 2.46
C ALA A 22 -0.76 5.22 2.03
N ALA A 23 -1.10 4.69 0.86
CA ALA A 23 -0.48 3.50 0.30
C ALA A 23 1.02 3.69 0.09
N ARG A 24 1.47 4.90 -0.28
CA ARG A 24 2.91 5.22 -0.36
C ARG A 24 3.61 5.04 0.98
N ALA A 25 2.98 5.46 2.09
CA ALA A 25 3.54 5.27 3.42
C ALA A 25 3.63 3.77 3.79
N GLU A 26 2.58 2.99 3.52
CA GLU A 26 2.60 1.55 3.78
C GLU A 26 3.65 0.81 2.93
N ILE A 27 3.83 1.18 1.67
CA ILE A 27 4.89 0.63 0.79
C ILE A 27 6.28 0.94 1.33
N LEU A 28 6.53 2.18 1.77
CA LEU A 28 7.83 2.58 2.32
C LEU A 28 8.12 1.90 3.65
N LYS A 29 7.09 1.70 4.48
CA LYS A 29 7.20 1.05 5.77
C LYS A 29 7.71 -0.40 5.67
N VAL A 30 7.47 -1.10 4.57
CA VAL A 30 8.00 -2.45 4.33
C VAL A 30 9.54 -2.46 4.27
N SER A 31 10.15 -1.37 3.83
CA SER A 31 11.61 -1.22 3.75
C SER A 31 12.22 -0.62 5.01
N GLU A 32 11.43 -0.33 6.04
CA GLU A 32 11.87 0.33 7.27
C GLU A 32 12.71 1.59 6.95
N ASP A 33 13.94 1.66 7.47
CA ASP A 33 14.88 2.78 7.26
C ASP A 33 15.92 2.50 6.14
N SER A 34 15.67 1.50 5.28
CA SER A 34 16.51 1.19 4.13
C SER A 34 16.04 1.90 2.84
N SER A 35 16.86 1.85 1.79
CA SER A 35 16.42 2.28 0.45
C SER A 35 15.28 1.39 -0.04
N ASN A 36 14.41 1.94 -0.89
CA ASN A 36 13.22 1.25 -1.36
C ASN A 36 13.24 1.14 -2.89
N PRO A 37 12.94 -0.03 -3.46
CA PRO A 37 13.04 -0.26 -4.90
C PRO A 37 11.95 0.45 -5.72
N CYS A 38 10.96 1.06 -5.07
CA CYS A 38 9.95 1.91 -5.70
C CYS A 38 10.41 3.36 -5.86
N ILE A 39 11.54 3.76 -5.26
CA ILE A 39 12.05 5.13 -5.34
C ILE A 39 12.99 5.28 -6.53
N VAL A 40 12.70 6.27 -7.37
CA VAL A 40 13.42 6.57 -8.61
C VAL A 40 14.85 7.04 -8.34
N THR A 41 15.76 6.67 -9.24
CA THR A 41 17.19 6.98 -9.17
C THR A 41 17.46 8.46 -8.90
N GLY A 42 18.40 8.75 -8.01
CA GLY A 42 18.81 10.11 -7.66
C GLY A 42 17.95 10.78 -6.59
N PHE A 43 16.89 10.14 -6.11
CA PHE A 43 16.11 10.63 -4.98
C PHE A 43 16.62 10.02 -3.67
N ASP A 44 16.98 10.87 -2.72
CA ASP A 44 17.32 10.52 -1.33
C ASP A 44 16.68 11.55 -0.40
N GLY A 45 15.65 11.14 0.34
CA GLY A 45 14.90 12.03 1.20
C GLY A 45 13.84 11.32 2.02
N THR A 46 12.79 12.06 2.36
CA THR A 46 11.72 11.60 3.26
C THR A 46 10.35 11.85 2.67
N TYR A 47 9.44 10.88 2.82
CA TYR A 47 8.01 11.05 2.57
C TYR A 47 7.28 11.32 3.89
N LYS A 48 6.54 12.43 3.98
CA LYS A 48 5.76 12.77 5.19
C LYS A 48 4.29 12.44 4.98
N TYR A 49 3.72 11.63 5.87
CA TYR A 49 2.31 11.27 5.82
C TYR A 49 1.77 11.00 7.23
N GLY A 50 0.59 11.54 7.55
CA GLY A 50 -0.06 11.32 8.84
C GLY A 50 0.78 11.74 10.06
N GLY A 51 1.58 12.80 9.93
CA GLY A 51 2.49 13.28 11.00
C GLY A 51 3.73 12.42 11.22
N LYS A 52 3.99 11.42 10.38
CA LYS A 52 5.18 10.57 10.41
C LYS A 52 6.06 10.83 9.19
N GLU A 53 7.36 10.60 9.35
CA GLU A 53 8.34 10.64 8.28
C GLU A 53 8.77 9.22 7.95
N PHE A 54 8.84 8.91 6.65
CA PHE A 54 9.25 7.63 6.10
C PHE A 54 10.46 7.88 5.21
N LYS A 55 11.53 7.10 5.36
CA LYS A 55 12.66 7.21 4.44
C LYS A 55 12.21 6.84 3.04
N ALA A 56 12.61 7.66 2.08
CA ALA A 56 12.33 7.47 0.67
C ALA A 56 13.63 7.73 -0.09
N ALA A 57 14.44 6.68 -0.21
CA ALA A 57 15.74 6.75 -0.88
C ALA A 57 15.84 5.63 -1.92
N ALA A 58 16.38 5.96 -3.09
CA ALA A 58 16.67 4.99 -4.13
C ALA A 58 17.82 4.07 -3.70
N PHE A 59 17.85 2.86 -4.26
CA PHE A 59 19.09 2.08 -4.28
C PHE A 59 20.10 2.71 -5.25
N PRO A 60 21.41 2.42 -5.10
CA PRO A 60 22.41 2.80 -6.10
C PRO A 60 22.10 2.28 -7.51
N SER A 61 21.45 1.11 -7.60
CA SER A 61 20.95 0.52 -8.85
C SER A 61 19.66 1.16 -9.39
N GLY A 62 19.06 2.08 -8.64
CA GLY A 62 17.80 2.73 -8.99
C GLY A 62 16.54 1.93 -8.63
N ALA A 63 15.41 2.36 -9.19
CA ALA A 63 14.14 1.66 -9.02
C ALA A 63 14.09 0.37 -9.83
N SER A 64 13.37 -0.63 -9.33
CA SER A 64 13.12 -1.91 -10.01
C SER A 64 11.63 -2.24 -9.99
N LEU A 65 11.03 -2.46 -11.16
CA LEU A 65 9.60 -2.76 -11.27
C LEU A 65 9.23 -4.05 -10.54
N ASP A 66 10.02 -5.11 -10.72
CA ASP A 66 9.73 -6.42 -10.12
C ASP A 66 9.87 -6.39 -8.59
N GLU A 67 10.90 -5.72 -8.09
CA GLU A 67 11.11 -5.59 -6.64
C GLU A 67 10.09 -4.65 -6.01
N CYS A 68 9.80 -3.51 -6.65
CA CYS A 68 8.75 -2.60 -6.18
C CYS A 68 7.38 -3.28 -6.15
N ARG A 69 7.04 -4.08 -7.18
CA ARG A 69 5.81 -4.88 -7.18
C ARG A 69 5.77 -5.83 -5.98
N ARG A 70 6.87 -6.52 -5.67
CA ARG A 70 6.95 -7.41 -4.51
C ARG A 70 6.72 -6.66 -3.19
N VAL A 71 7.36 -5.51 -3.02
CA VAL A 71 7.19 -4.66 -1.83
C VAL A 71 5.75 -4.15 -1.73
N ALA A 72 5.13 -3.73 -2.83
CA ALA A 72 3.74 -3.28 -2.85
C ALA A 72 2.75 -4.41 -2.51
N VAL A 73 2.97 -5.62 -3.01
CA VAL A 73 2.15 -6.81 -2.65
C VAL A 73 2.30 -7.17 -1.18
N ASN A 74 3.51 -7.06 -0.62
CA ASN A 74 3.73 -7.25 0.81
C ASN A 74 3.01 -6.17 1.65
N ALA A 75 3.04 -4.91 1.22
CA ALA A 75 2.35 -3.81 1.90
C ALA A 75 0.82 -4.01 1.90
N LEU A 76 0.27 -4.61 0.84
CA LEU A 76 -1.15 -5.01 0.78
C LEU A 76 -1.49 -6.17 1.72
N LYS A 77 -0.52 -6.96 2.19
CA LYS A 77 -0.75 -8.16 2.99
C LYS A 77 -1.62 -9.21 2.28
N VAL A 78 -1.44 -9.38 0.97
CA VAL A 78 -2.23 -10.33 0.17
C VAL A 78 -2.03 -11.78 0.61
N ASN A 79 -0.85 -12.10 1.16
CA ASN A 79 -0.49 -13.43 1.62
C ASN A 79 -0.70 -13.63 3.13
N ASP A 80 -1.35 -12.69 3.82
CA ASP A 80 -1.71 -12.90 5.22
C ASP A 80 -2.72 -14.05 5.31
N SER A 81 -2.49 -14.99 6.24
CA SER A 81 -3.25 -16.24 6.31
C SER A 81 -4.59 -16.09 7.02
N LEU A 82 -4.83 -14.94 7.66
CA LEU A 82 -6.00 -14.63 8.47
C LEU A 82 -7.21 -14.20 7.61
N CYS A 83 -7.68 -15.08 6.72
CA CYS A 83 -9.00 -14.90 6.13
C CYS A 83 -10.07 -15.65 6.94
N THR A 84 -10.87 -14.92 7.71
CA THR A 84 -11.95 -15.48 8.56
C THR A 84 -13.28 -15.66 7.80
N HIS A 85 -13.28 -15.45 6.49
CA HIS A 85 -14.45 -15.53 5.62
C HIS A 85 -14.17 -16.47 4.43
N MET A 86 -15.18 -16.74 3.61
CA MET A 86 -15.04 -17.65 2.47
C MET A 86 -13.94 -17.23 1.48
N LYS A 87 -13.81 -15.93 1.23
CA LYS A 87 -12.75 -15.31 0.42
C LYS A 87 -12.50 -13.90 0.94
N CYS A 88 -11.24 -13.51 0.97
CA CYS A 88 -10.80 -12.16 1.32
C CYS A 88 -10.05 -11.55 0.13
N THR A 89 -9.93 -10.23 0.14
CA THR A 89 -9.14 -9.49 -0.86
C THR A 89 -7.69 -9.40 -0.41
N PHE A 90 -7.44 -8.62 0.63
CA PHE A 90 -6.16 -8.43 1.29
C PHE A 90 -6.40 -7.82 2.69
N GLY A 91 -5.36 -7.77 3.52
CA GLY A 91 -5.40 -7.26 4.91
C GLY A 91 -5.67 -8.35 5.93
#